data_AF-A0A9E3I717-F1
#
_entry.id   AF-A0A9E3I717-F1
#
_cell.length_a   1.000
_cell.length_b   1.000
_cell.length_c   1.000
_cell.angle_alpha   90.00
_cell.angle_beta   90.00
_cell.angle_gamma   90.00
#
_symmetry.space_group_name_H-M   'P 1'
#
loop_
_entity.id
_entity.type
_entity.pdbx_description
1 polymer ?
#
loop_
_entity_poly.entity_id
_entity_poly.type
_entity_poly.pdbx_seq_one_letter_code
_entity_poly.pdbx_strand_id
1 'polypeptide(L)'
;MRWVLFNSMMVLAAIWLTGCTIVVHEQKRHPHKPKVSRVPADDTIEEINAAGKLSFDSHRRDAYKRIAKRPGLSDAAQEHLVSAVLDNLSFEPFKRDVLMALISNPCFSPAGRQAILTQLDRLSFEPTKTEILKAISRR
;
A
#
# COMPACT_ATOMS: atom_id res chain seq x y z
N MET A 1 53.22 -34.08 17.12
CA MET A 1 52.23 -33.30 17.90
C MET A 1 51.59 -32.12 17.17
N ARG A 2 52.30 -31.36 16.31
CA ARG A 2 51.72 -30.20 15.58
C ARG A 2 50.63 -30.54 14.53
N TRP A 3 50.61 -31.76 13.99
CA TRP A 3 49.62 -32.20 13.00
C TRP A 3 48.24 -32.55 13.59
N VAL A 4 48.17 -32.93 14.87
CA VAL A 4 46.91 -33.32 15.53
C VAL A 4 46.07 -32.07 15.88
N LEU A 5 46.73 -30.97 16.21
CA LEU A 5 46.08 -29.70 16.53
C LEU A 5 45.44 -29.05 15.29
N PHE A 6 46.04 -29.22 14.10
CA PHE A 6 45.53 -28.63 12.86
C PHE A 6 44.25 -29.32 12.35
N ASN A 7 44.17 -30.65 12.47
CA ASN A 7 42.95 -31.39 12.09
C ASN A 7 41.78 -31.16 13.06
N SER A 8 42.06 -30.93 14.36
CA SER A 8 41.00 -30.61 15.33
C SER A 8 40.33 -29.26 15.05
N MET A 9 41.07 -28.28 14.53
CA MET A 9 40.54 -26.94 14.24
C MET A 9 39.65 -26.94 12.99
N MET A 10 39.90 -27.81 12.00
CA MET A 10 39.06 -27.93 10.80
C MET A 10 37.70 -28.60 11.07
N VAL A 11 37.63 -29.56 12.00
CA VAL A 11 36.36 -30.24 12.35
C VAL A 11 35.42 -29.31 13.13
N LEU A 12 35.97 -28.43 13.97
CA LEU A 12 35.19 -27.44 14.72
C LEU A 12 34.55 -26.36 13.84
N ALA A 13 35.17 -25.99 12.71
CA ALA A 13 34.62 -25.01 11.77
C ALA A 13 33.41 -25.54 10.97
N ALA A 14 33.30 -26.86 10.77
CA ALA A 14 32.19 -27.47 10.02
C ALA A 14 30.85 -27.47 10.79
N ILE A 15 30.89 -27.35 12.12
CA ILE A 15 29.68 -27.38 12.97
C ILE A 15 28.94 -26.03 12.96
N TRP A 16 29.61 -24.94 12.54
CA TRP A 16 28.98 -23.60 12.48
C TRP A 16 28.21 -23.35 11.17
N LEU A 17 28.19 -24.31 10.24
CA LEU A 17 27.48 -24.22 8.96
C LEU A 17 26.17 -25.02 8.92
N THR A 18 25.79 -25.71 10.00
CA THR A 18 24.48 -26.35 10.08
C THR A 18 23.41 -25.28 10.25
N GLY A 19 22.78 -24.96 9.14
CA GLY A 19 21.91 -23.81 8.96
C GLY A 19 20.65 -23.83 9.82
N CYS A 20 20.11 -22.63 10.02
CA CYS A 20 18.77 -22.41 10.53
C CYS A 20 17.75 -23.10 9.62
N THR A 21 17.24 -24.27 10.04
CA THR A 21 16.03 -24.83 9.45
C THR A 21 14.85 -24.00 9.94
N ILE A 22 14.33 -23.13 9.09
CA ILE A 22 13.03 -22.49 9.33
C ILE A 22 11.99 -23.59 9.19
N VAL A 23 11.45 -24.05 10.32
CA VAL A 23 10.28 -24.93 10.35
C VAL A 23 9.08 -24.10 9.94
N VAL A 24 8.78 -24.11 8.64
CA VAL A 24 7.51 -23.59 8.13
C VAL A 24 6.43 -24.58 8.54
N HIS A 25 5.66 -24.23 9.56
CA HIS A 25 4.49 -25.00 9.94
C HIS A 25 3.43 -24.79 8.86
N GLU A 26 3.36 -25.73 7.92
CA GLU A 26 2.41 -25.71 6.83
C GLU A 26 1.02 -26.07 7.36
N GLN A 27 0.36 -25.05 7.93
CA GLN A 27 -1.03 -25.14 8.33
C GLN A 27 -1.86 -25.33 7.07
N LYS A 28 -2.34 -26.56 6.83
CA LYS A 28 -3.27 -26.94 5.75
C LYS A 28 -4.47 -25.99 5.75
N ARG A 29 -4.37 -24.90 4.98
CA ARG A 29 -5.48 -23.99 4.73
C ARG A 29 -6.39 -24.68 3.72
N HIS A 30 -7.55 -25.11 4.21
CA HIS A 30 -8.69 -25.46 3.37
C HIS A 30 -8.92 -24.36 2.32
N PRO A 31 -9.40 -24.69 1.11
CA PRO A 31 -9.78 -23.71 0.10
C PRO A 31 -11.01 -22.96 0.61
N HIS A 32 -10.77 -21.87 1.34
CA HIS A 32 -11.80 -20.91 1.66
C HIS A 32 -12.11 -20.17 0.37
N LYS A 33 -13.24 -20.52 -0.24
CA LYS A 33 -13.89 -19.67 -1.23
C LYS A 33 -13.88 -18.25 -0.68
N PRO A 34 -13.41 -17.23 -1.43
CA PRO A 34 -13.45 -15.86 -0.94
C PRO A 34 -14.92 -15.50 -0.78
N LYS A 35 -15.41 -15.53 0.48
CA LYS A 35 -16.57 -14.73 0.84
C LYS A 35 -16.13 -13.31 0.53
N VAL A 36 -16.71 -12.73 -0.51
CA VAL A 36 -16.69 -11.29 -0.75
C VAL A 36 -17.43 -10.67 0.43
N SER A 37 -16.71 -10.54 1.56
CA SER A 37 -17.17 -9.80 2.71
C SER A 37 -17.14 -8.36 2.25
N ARG A 38 -18.32 -7.82 1.95
CA ARG A 38 -18.47 -6.38 1.79
C ARG A 38 -18.04 -5.77 3.10
N VAL A 39 -16.81 -5.28 3.14
CA VAL A 39 -16.33 -4.46 4.25
C VAL A 39 -17.28 -3.28 4.32
N PRO A 40 -17.96 -3.06 5.46
CA PRO A 40 -18.78 -1.88 5.67
C PRO A 40 -18.00 -0.63 5.26
N ALA A 41 -18.68 0.34 4.64
CA ALA A 41 -18.03 1.57 4.20
C ALA A 41 -17.28 2.28 5.36
N ASP A 42 -17.79 2.12 6.58
CA ASP A 42 -17.25 2.70 7.81
C ASP A 42 -15.84 2.20 8.14
N ASP A 43 -15.60 0.87 8.09
CA ASP A 43 -14.30 0.28 8.39
C ASP A 43 -13.19 0.79 7.46
N THR A 44 -13.52 1.09 6.19
CA THR A 44 -12.55 1.65 5.25
C THR A 44 -12.19 3.09 5.59
N ILE A 45 -13.16 3.88 6.04
CA ILE A 45 -12.92 5.27 6.46
C ILE A 45 -12.03 5.28 7.71
N GLU A 46 -12.26 4.38 8.66
CA GLU A 46 -11.38 4.19 9.82
C GLU A 46 -9.97 3.77 9.40
N GLU A 47 -9.82 2.86 8.44
CA GLU A 47 -8.51 2.46 7.89
C GLU A 47 -7.77 3.65 7.28
N ILE A 48 -8.46 4.50 6.51
CA ILE A 48 -7.88 5.72 5.92
C ILE A 48 -7.43 6.67 7.05
N ASN A 49 -8.26 6.88 8.07
CA ASN A 49 -7.90 7.71 9.22
C ASN A 49 -6.70 7.17 9.99
N ALA A 50 -6.62 5.85 10.18
CA ALA A 50 -5.48 5.20 10.81
C ALA A 50 -4.21 5.36 9.97
N ALA A 51 -4.31 5.21 8.63
CA ALA A 51 -3.20 5.45 7.72
C ALA A 51 -2.68 6.89 7.80
N GLY A 52 -3.56 7.89 7.93
CA GLY A 52 -3.18 9.30 8.09
C GLY A 52 -2.36 9.60 9.35
N LYS A 53 -2.48 8.76 10.39
CA LYS A 53 -1.73 8.92 11.65
C LYS A 53 -0.31 8.34 11.61
N LEU A 54 0.10 7.69 10.52
CA LEU A 54 1.46 7.17 10.39
C LEU A 54 2.48 8.30 10.36
N SER A 55 3.62 8.12 11.04
CA SER A 55 4.61 9.18 11.25
C SER A 55 5.35 9.61 9.98
N PHE A 56 5.46 8.74 8.99
CA PHE A 56 6.23 8.97 7.76
C PHE A 56 5.33 9.05 6.53
N ASP A 57 5.60 10.05 5.70
CA ASP A 57 4.89 10.30 4.44
C ASP A 57 4.95 9.11 3.47
N SER A 58 6.08 8.39 3.45
CA SER A 58 6.22 7.15 2.68
C SER A 58 5.23 6.08 3.14
N HIS A 59 5.10 5.88 4.45
CA HIS A 59 4.17 4.89 5.00
C HIS A 59 2.71 5.29 4.76
N ARG A 60 2.38 6.58 4.92
CA ARG A 60 1.04 7.12 4.58
C ARG A 60 0.71 6.86 3.12
N ARG A 61 1.62 7.23 2.21
CA ARG A 61 1.48 7.00 0.76
C ARG A 61 1.28 5.51 0.45
N ASP A 62 2.09 4.62 1.00
CA ASP A 62 1.99 3.19 0.72
C ASP A 62 0.67 2.60 1.22
N ALA A 63 0.22 3.01 2.41
CA ALA A 63 -1.07 2.62 2.97
C ALA A 63 -2.24 3.14 2.11
N TYR A 64 -2.26 4.43 1.78
CA TYR A 64 -3.28 5.02 0.92
C TYR A 64 -3.28 4.40 -0.49
N LYS A 65 -2.11 4.13 -1.08
CA LYS A 65 -1.99 3.49 -2.40
C LYS A 65 -2.53 2.06 -2.39
N ARG A 66 -2.34 1.32 -1.28
CA ARG A 66 -2.95 -0.01 -1.10
C ARG A 66 -4.48 0.09 -1.03
N ILE A 67 -5.00 1.02 -0.23
CA ILE A 67 -6.45 1.28 -0.11
C ILE A 67 -7.02 1.68 -1.47
N ALA A 68 -6.38 2.60 -2.19
CA ALA A 68 -6.79 3.09 -3.50
C ALA A 68 -6.94 1.98 -4.55
N LYS A 69 -6.18 0.89 -4.44
CA LYS A 69 -6.22 -0.25 -5.38
C LYS A 69 -7.26 -1.32 -5.04
N ARG A 70 -7.89 -1.26 -3.86
CA ARG A 70 -8.81 -2.31 -3.41
C ARG A 70 -10.11 -2.27 -4.24
N PRO A 71 -10.58 -3.40 -4.78
CA PRO A 71 -11.85 -3.43 -5.50
C PRO A 71 -13.01 -3.15 -4.54
N GLY A 72 -14.07 -2.52 -5.06
CA GLY A 72 -15.30 -2.28 -4.31
C GLY A 72 -15.19 -1.21 -3.20
N LEU A 73 -14.26 -0.25 -3.33
CA LEU A 73 -14.30 0.95 -2.48
C LEU A 73 -15.62 1.69 -2.68
N SER A 74 -16.32 1.98 -1.58
CA SER A 74 -17.52 2.81 -1.60
C SER A 74 -17.20 4.24 -2.03
N ASP A 75 -18.20 4.95 -2.55
CA ASP A 75 -18.07 6.34 -2.97
C ASP A 75 -17.55 7.23 -1.85
N ALA A 76 -18.15 7.13 -0.67
CA ALA A 76 -17.72 7.86 0.52
C ALA A 76 -16.26 7.56 0.89
N ALA A 77 -15.81 6.31 0.77
CA ALA A 77 -14.41 5.96 1.01
C ALA A 77 -13.46 6.56 -0.04
N GLN A 78 -13.87 6.63 -1.32
CA GLN A 78 -13.06 7.25 -2.37
C GLN A 78 -12.93 8.76 -2.16
N GLU A 79 -14.02 9.44 -1.83
CA GLU A 79 -14.02 10.87 -1.51
C GLU A 79 -13.13 11.16 -0.28
N HIS A 80 -13.31 10.36 0.78
CA HIS A 80 -12.52 10.50 2.01
C HIS A 80 -11.04 10.25 1.78
N LEU A 81 -10.70 9.26 0.96
CA LEU A 81 -9.31 8.97 0.59
C LEU A 81 -8.68 10.14 -0.17
N VAL A 82 -9.40 10.78 -1.10
CA VAL A 82 -8.90 11.94 -1.85
C VAL A 82 -8.56 13.08 -0.90
N SER A 83 -9.48 13.45 0.00
CA SER A 83 -9.25 14.49 0.99
C SER A 83 -8.07 14.14 1.91
N ALA A 84 -8.05 12.92 2.44
CA ALA A 84 -6.98 12.46 3.33
C ALA A 84 -5.59 12.45 2.66
N VAL A 85 -5.51 12.13 1.37
CA VAL A 85 -4.26 12.19 0.58
C VAL A 85 -3.77 13.62 0.43
N LEU A 86 -4.66 14.55 0.09
CA LEU A 86 -4.31 15.96 -0.12
C LEU A 86 -3.94 16.67 1.19
N ASP A 87 -4.56 16.29 2.30
CA ASP A 87 -4.33 16.83 3.64
C ASP A 87 -3.07 16.29 4.31
N ASN A 88 -2.83 14.98 4.22
CA ASN A 88 -1.84 14.31 5.08
C ASN A 88 -0.52 13.97 4.38
N LEU A 89 -0.45 14.02 3.05
CA LEU A 89 0.83 13.89 2.35
C LEU A 89 1.41 15.28 2.09
N SER A 90 2.68 15.49 2.40
CA SER A 90 3.36 16.74 2.11
C SER A 90 3.96 16.75 0.69
N PHE A 91 4.43 15.60 0.22
CA PHE A 91 5.08 15.50 -1.09
C PHE A 91 4.07 15.28 -2.22
N GLU A 92 4.04 16.19 -3.19
CA GLU A 92 3.13 16.09 -4.32
C GLU A 92 3.33 14.82 -5.19
N PRO A 93 4.56 14.34 -5.44
CA PRO A 93 4.75 13.05 -6.11
C PRO A 93 4.02 11.90 -5.40
N PHE A 94 3.87 11.94 -4.07
CA PHE A 94 3.15 10.94 -3.31
C PHE A 94 1.63 11.10 -3.45
N LYS A 95 1.12 12.34 -3.47
CA LYS A 95 -0.28 12.62 -3.80
C LYS A 95 -0.64 12.07 -5.16
N ARG A 96 0.15 12.43 -6.18
CA ARG A 96 0.03 11.93 -7.57
C ARG A 96 -0.03 10.41 -7.59
N ASP A 97 0.92 9.74 -6.94
CA ASP A 97 1.01 8.28 -6.92
C ASP A 97 -0.25 7.58 -6.42
N VAL A 98 -0.87 8.12 -5.37
CA VAL A 98 -2.11 7.56 -4.81
C VAL A 98 -3.31 7.90 -5.69
N LEU A 99 -3.44 9.15 -6.14
CA LEU A 99 -4.56 9.57 -6.99
C LEU A 99 -4.58 8.80 -8.30
N MET A 100 -3.41 8.57 -8.92
CA MET A 100 -3.28 7.74 -10.12
C MET A 100 -3.65 6.28 -9.86
N ALA A 101 -3.33 5.75 -8.68
CA ALA A 101 -3.74 4.41 -8.29
C ALA A 101 -5.27 4.30 -8.13
N LEU A 102 -5.91 5.32 -7.53
CA LEU A 102 -7.37 5.39 -7.39
C LEU A 102 -8.04 5.51 -8.77
N ILE A 103 -7.54 6.38 -9.65
CA ILE A 103 -8.01 6.50 -11.04
C ILE A 103 -7.75 5.22 -11.83
N SER A 104 -6.76 4.40 -11.50
CA SER A 104 -6.56 3.11 -12.20
C SER A 104 -7.45 1.98 -11.67
N ASN A 105 -8.11 2.17 -10.52
CA ASN A 105 -8.92 1.12 -9.89
C ASN A 105 -10.21 0.89 -10.69
N PRO A 106 -10.53 -0.35 -11.14
CA PRO A 106 -11.74 -0.64 -11.92
C PRO A 106 -13.06 -0.12 -11.31
N CYS A 107 -13.12 0.01 -9.99
CA CYS A 107 -14.30 0.50 -9.26
C CYS A 107 -14.28 2.00 -8.96
N PHE A 108 -13.39 2.79 -9.59
CA PHE A 108 -13.39 4.24 -9.42
C PHE A 108 -14.72 4.86 -9.83
N SER A 109 -15.30 5.63 -8.93
CA SER A 109 -16.66 6.11 -9.09
C SER A 109 -16.73 7.57 -9.52
N PRO A 110 -17.90 8.03 -10.01
CA PRO A 110 -18.13 9.44 -10.30
C PRO A 110 -17.90 10.36 -9.08
N ALA A 111 -18.21 9.87 -7.87
CA ALA A 111 -17.94 10.55 -6.61
C ALA A 111 -16.44 10.78 -6.39
N GLY A 112 -15.63 9.72 -6.51
CA GLY A 112 -14.16 9.83 -6.44
C GLY A 112 -13.59 10.77 -7.53
N ARG A 113 -14.13 10.69 -8.76
CA ARG A 113 -13.76 11.61 -9.85
C ARG A 113 -14.07 13.06 -9.48
N GLN A 114 -15.27 13.33 -9.00
CA GLN A 114 -15.70 14.67 -8.63
C GLN A 114 -14.81 15.23 -7.51
N ALA A 115 -14.55 14.44 -6.47
CA ALA A 115 -13.67 14.84 -5.37
C ALA A 115 -12.28 15.27 -5.88
N ILE A 116 -11.66 14.50 -6.79
CA ILE A 116 -10.37 14.88 -7.38
C ILE A 116 -10.48 16.19 -8.16
N LEU A 117 -11.50 16.35 -9.00
CA LEU A 117 -11.67 17.55 -9.82
C LEU A 117 -11.91 18.81 -8.99
N THR A 118 -12.70 18.70 -7.92
CA THR A 118 -13.01 19.84 -7.02
C THR A 118 -11.83 20.29 -6.19
N GLN A 119 -10.86 19.42 -5.94
CA GLN A 119 -9.71 19.69 -5.08
C GLN A 119 -8.39 19.74 -5.86
N LEU A 120 -8.46 19.79 -7.19
CA LEU A 120 -7.29 19.73 -8.06
C LEU A 120 -6.36 20.95 -7.90
N ASP A 121 -6.94 22.10 -7.55
CA ASP A 121 -6.25 23.35 -7.24
C ASP A 121 -5.35 23.26 -6.01
N ARG A 122 -5.60 22.30 -5.11
CA ARG A 122 -4.76 22.01 -3.93
C ARG A 122 -3.42 21.38 -4.28
N LEU A 123 -3.22 20.94 -5.52
CA LEU A 123 -1.91 20.56 -6.05
C LEU A 123 -1.17 21.82 -6.50
N SER A 124 0.13 21.90 -6.18
CA SER A 124 0.96 23.05 -6.52
C SER A 124 1.54 22.96 -7.92
N PHE A 125 1.83 21.76 -8.44
CA PHE A 125 2.49 21.61 -9.74
C PHE A 125 1.49 21.36 -10.88
N GLU A 126 1.42 22.28 -11.83
CA GLU A 126 0.59 22.16 -13.05
C GLU A 126 0.83 20.89 -13.88
N PRO A 127 2.07 20.38 -14.03
CA PRO A 127 2.30 19.09 -14.69
C PRO A 127 1.53 17.94 -14.03
N THR A 128 1.47 17.90 -12.69
CA THR A 128 0.72 16.88 -11.94
C THR A 128 -0.77 16.98 -12.24
N LYS A 129 -1.33 18.20 -12.20
CA LYS A 129 -2.75 18.45 -12.49
C LYS A 129 -3.11 17.98 -13.90
N THR A 130 -2.30 18.38 -14.87
CA THR A 130 -2.48 18.02 -16.28
C THR A 130 -2.46 16.50 -16.48
N GLU A 131 -1.53 15.80 -15.80
CA GLU A 131 -1.45 14.35 -15.89
C GLU A 131 -2.69 13.66 -15.27
N ILE A 132 -3.15 14.12 -14.11
CA ILE A 132 -4.35 13.61 -13.46
C ILE A 132 -5.59 13.82 -14.34
N LEU A 133 -5.76 15.03 -14.90
CA LEU A 133 -6.86 15.33 -15.81
C LEU A 133 -6.84 14.43 -17.05
N LYS A 134 -5.66 14.20 -17.62
CA LYS A 134 -5.46 13.30 -18.76
C LYS A 134 -5.76 11.85 -18.40
N ALA A 135 -5.44 11.42 -17.18
CA ALA A 135 -5.77 10.07 -16.72
C ALA A 135 -7.28 9.89 -16.54
N ILE A 136 -7.97 10.90 -15.98
CA ILE A 136 -9.43 10.90 -15.81
C ILE A 136 -10.15 10.90 -17.17
N SER A 137 -9.67 11.66 -18.16
CA SER A 137 -10.35 11.77 -19.46
C SER A 137 -10.21 10.52 -20.35
N ARG A 138 -9.22 9.68 -20.09
CA ARG A 138 -8.96 8.44 -20.84
C ARG A 138 -9.77 7.24 -20.34
N ARG A 139 -10.59 7.44 -19.31
CA ARG A 139 -11.21 6.40 -18.53
C ARG A 139 -12.71 6.41 -18.71
#